data_AF-A0A352HS97-F1
#
_entry.id   AF-A0A352HS97-F1
#
_cell.length_a   1.000
_cell.length_b   1.000
_cell.length_c   1.000
_cell.angle_alpha   90.00
_cell.angle_beta   90.00
_cell.angle_gamma   90.00
#
_symmetry.space_group_name_H-M   'P 1'
#
loop_
_entity.id
_entity.type
_entity.pdbx_description
1 polymer ?
#
loop_
_entity_poly.entity_id
_entity_poly.type
_entity_poly.pdbx_seq_one_letter_code
_entity_poly.pdbx_strand_id
1 'polypeptide(L)'
;MASCYSDIIRLRGGKPAYNIKEEKEDEWASFIPNEQFNGVLGTVIKAVRGNDIDNHKSFWINGTYGTGKSHASAVIAHLLSDPVEELRPWVDYEYKDPKYAQLRQSLYRLRETKRLLPVKIYGTDYNTMSSVSDLALVVQKNVVDALEKYGLEVQVQTDYESLIANIRRSPEVWSTIIDHSTGLSSIAVSPDKLVELLQNQDITAYHRAIDALKAAGLSATLDLSNLGKWLVEVQNELVARSAYNGLFILWDEFTDVMNSFGVSILKEMQGVAEKFMNLENNSFFCLVSHPSAFNTISPEEVKQTDGRYHRMKYNME
;
A
#
# COMPACT_ATOMS: atom_id res chain seq x y z
N MET A 1 12.74 -43.25 -12.87
CA MET A 1 13.38 -43.16 -11.54
C MET A 1 14.41 -42.06 -11.61
N ALA A 2 14.41 -41.15 -10.63
CA ALA A 2 15.47 -40.15 -10.50
C ALA A 2 16.80 -40.85 -10.19
N SER A 3 17.86 -40.52 -10.92
CA SER A 3 19.16 -41.19 -10.86
C SER A 3 20.20 -40.39 -10.05
N CYS A 4 19.98 -39.09 -9.88
CA CYS A 4 20.90 -38.17 -9.23
C CYS A 4 20.15 -37.25 -8.27
N TYR A 5 20.80 -36.77 -7.20
CA TYR A 5 20.21 -35.80 -6.26
C TYR A 5 19.73 -34.50 -6.94
N SER A 6 20.38 -34.09 -8.03
CA SER A 6 19.98 -32.96 -8.89
C SER A 6 18.66 -33.18 -9.65
N ASP A 7 18.23 -34.43 -9.81
CA ASP A 7 16.96 -34.78 -10.45
C ASP A 7 15.78 -34.64 -9.47
N ILE A 8 16.09 -34.56 -8.17
CA ILE A 8 15.14 -34.46 -7.05
C ILE A 8 15.17 -33.04 -6.46
N ILE A 9 16.36 -32.45 -6.35
CA ILE A 9 16.63 -31.12 -5.78
C ILE A 9 17.00 -30.19 -6.92
N ARG A 10 16.05 -29.33 -7.32
CA ARG A 10 16.35 -28.16 -8.16
C ARG A 10 16.64 -26.98 -7.26
N LEU A 11 17.90 -26.56 -7.19
CA LEU A 11 18.25 -25.25 -6.65
C LEU A 11 17.71 -24.19 -7.62
N ARG A 12 16.63 -23.50 -7.22
CA ARG A 12 16.21 -22.29 -7.93
C ARG A 12 17.19 -21.18 -7.55
N GLY A 13 17.70 -20.46 -8.55
CA GLY A 13 18.51 -19.28 -8.29
C GLY A 13 17.67 -18.25 -7.53
N GLY A 14 18.14 -17.85 -6.35
CA GLY A 14 17.53 -16.80 -5.54
C GLY A 14 18.49 -15.64 -5.36
N LYS A 15 17.97 -14.42 -5.29
CA LYS A 15 18.77 -13.27 -4.85
C LYS A 15 18.93 -13.28 -3.32
N PRO A 16 20.03 -12.74 -2.78
CA PRO A 16 20.23 -12.61 -1.33
C PRO A 16 19.17 -11.74 -0.64
N ALA A 17 18.64 -10.75 -1.37
CA ALA A 17 17.59 -9.84 -0.90
C ALA A 17 16.60 -9.57 -2.04
N TYR A 18 15.31 -9.52 -1.70
CA TYR A 18 14.22 -9.28 -2.63
C TYR A 18 13.66 -7.88 -2.38
N ASN A 19 13.67 -7.02 -3.39
CA ASN A 19 13.14 -5.66 -3.33
C ASN A 19 11.84 -5.59 -4.15
N ILE A 20 10.73 -5.26 -3.50
CA ILE A 20 9.41 -5.25 -4.13
C ILE A 20 9.27 -4.19 -5.24
N LYS A 21 10.05 -3.10 -5.21
CA LYS A 21 10.03 -2.02 -6.22
C LYS A 21 10.84 -2.37 -7.48
N GLU A 22 11.97 -3.05 -7.30
CA GLU A 22 12.90 -3.42 -8.37
C GLU A 22 12.71 -4.86 -8.86
N GLU A 23 11.58 -5.46 -8.52
CA GLU A 23 11.22 -6.80 -8.93
C GLU A 23 11.28 -6.92 -10.46
N LYS A 24 12.02 -7.92 -10.95
CA LYS A 24 12.05 -8.29 -12.37
C LYS A 24 10.92 -9.26 -12.71
N GLU A 25 10.59 -9.32 -14.00
CA GLU A 25 9.60 -10.27 -14.52
C GLU A 25 9.87 -11.70 -14.03
N ASP A 26 8.81 -12.37 -13.57
CA ASP A 26 8.81 -13.72 -12.98
C ASP A 26 9.66 -13.96 -11.72
N GLU A 27 10.26 -12.93 -11.12
CA GLU A 27 11.09 -13.10 -9.92
C GLU A 27 10.27 -13.62 -8.72
N TRP A 28 9.01 -13.19 -8.55
CA TRP A 28 8.10 -13.74 -7.54
C TRP A 28 7.91 -15.26 -7.67
N ALA A 29 7.83 -15.81 -8.89
CA ALA A 29 7.53 -17.22 -9.13
C ALA A 29 8.68 -18.16 -8.70
N SER A 30 9.86 -17.61 -8.42
CA SER A 30 10.97 -18.38 -7.83
C SER A 30 10.70 -18.80 -6.37
N PHE A 31 9.76 -18.13 -5.69
CA PHE A 31 9.39 -18.42 -4.30
C PHE A 31 8.96 -19.87 -4.12
N ILE A 32 9.36 -20.47 -2.99
CA ILE A 32 8.98 -21.81 -2.60
C ILE A 32 8.10 -21.71 -1.35
N PRO A 33 6.79 -21.98 -1.45
CA PRO A 33 5.88 -21.94 -0.31
C PRO A 33 6.29 -22.89 0.80
N ASN A 34 6.16 -22.44 2.04
CA ASN A 34 6.27 -23.27 3.24
C ASN A 34 4.97 -23.23 4.05
N GLU A 35 4.87 -24.03 5.12
CA GLU A 35 3.64 -24.09 5.94
C GLU A 35 3.28 -22.73 6.57
N GLN A 36 4.28 -21.92 6.93
CA GLN A 36 4.05 -20.58 7.46
C GLN A 36 3.42 -19.65 6.40
N PHE A 37 3.94 -19.64 5.17
CA PHE A 37 3.35 -18.94 4.04
C PHE A 37 1.92 -19.41 3.76
N ASN A 38 1.67 -20.72 3.81
CA ASN A 38 0.34 -21.27 3.60
C ASN A 38 -0.66 -20.78 4.65
N GLY A 39 -0.21 -20.63 5.90
CA GLY A 39 -0.98 -20.01 6.98
C GLY A 39 -1.31 -18.54 6.70
N VAL A 40 -0.31 -17.76 6.27
CA VAL A 40 -0.50 -16.35 5.86
C VAL A 40 -1.50 -16.25 4.70
N LEU A 41 -1.26 -17.01 3.62
CA LEU A 41 -2.12 -17.02 2.44
C LEU A 41 -3.56 -17.42 2.79
N GLY A 42 -3.74 -18.42 3.67
CA GLY A 42 -5.05 -18.83 4.15
C GLY A 42 -5.79 -17.71 4.90
N THR A 43 -5.10 -16.95 5.73
CA THR A 43 -5.65 -15.77 6.43
C THR A 43 -6.04 -14.67 5.44
N VAL A 44 -5.15 -14.37 4.50
CA VAL A 44 -5.40 -13.37 3.44
C VAL A 44 -6.63 -13.75 2.62
N ILE A 45 -6.73 -15.00 2.15
CA ILE A 45 -7.89 -15.45 1.36
C ILE A 45 -9.20 -15.30 2.16
N LYS A 46 -9.21 -15.62 3.46
CA LYS A 46 -10.39 -15.48 4.32
C LYS A 46 -10.80 -14.02 4.48
N ALA A 47 -9.83 -13.14 4.77
CA ALA A 47 -10.08 -11.71 4.94
C ALA A 47 -10.59 -11.06 3.65
N VAL A 48 -9.91 -11.31 2.53
CA VAL A 48 -10.28 -10.74 1.23
C VAL A 48 -11.62 -11.28 0.75
N ARG A 49 -12.00 -12.53 1.05
CA ARG A 49 -13.33 -13.06 0.72
C ARG A 49 -14.45 -12.20 1.31
N GLY A 50 -14.25 -11.62 2.49
CA GLY A 50 -15.17 -10.63 3.08
C GLY A 50 -16.55 -11.19 3.41
N ASN A 51 -16.62 -12.46 3.83
CA ASN A 51 -17.86 -13.11 4.28
C ASN A 51 -18.00 -13.14 5.81
N ASP A 52 -17.03 -12.57 6.52
CA ASP A 52 -16.97 -12.48 7.97
C ASP A 52 -16.31 -11.14 8.36
N ILE A 53 -17.07 -10.28 9.03
CA ILE A 53 -16.64 -8.94 9.41
C ILE A 53 -15.47 -8.96 10.40
N ASP A 54 -15.41 -9.96 11.27
CA ASP A 54 -14.34 -10.09 12.27
C ASP A 54 -13.00 -10.49 11.61
N ASN A 55 -13.07 -11.08 10.42
CA ASN A 55 -11.92 -11.47 9.63
C ASN A 55 -11.58 -10.48 8.50
N HIS A 56 -12.44 -9.52 8.19
CA HIS A 56 -12.21 -8.56 7.10
C HIS A 56 -11.30 -7.40 7.58
N LYS A 57 -10.01 -7.70 7.72
CA LYS A 57 -8.99 -6.80 8.30
C LYS A 57 -7.78 -6.71 7.39
N SER A 58 -7.05 -5.59 7.51
CA SER A 58 -5.74 -5.43 6.87
C SER A 58 -4.71 -6.38 7.50
N PHE A 59 -3.50 -6.43 6.95
CA PHE A 59 -2.48 -7.42 7.31
C PHE A 59 -1.24 -6.74 7.87
N TRP A 60 -0.60 -7.38 8.85
CA TRP A 60 0.72 -6.97 9.31
C TRP A 60 1.61 -8.20 9.48
N ILE A 61 2.55 -8.38 8.55
CA ILE A 61 3.51 -9.48 8.54
C ILE A 61 4.78 -9.04 9.26
N ASN A 62 5.15 -9.75 10.33
CA ASN A 62 6.32 -9.39 11.13
C ASN A 62 7.32 -10.55 11.32
N GLY A 63 8.62 -10.27 11.16
CA GLY A 63 9.66 -11.29 11.37
C GLY A 63 11.08 -10.82 11.07
N THR A 64 12.07 -11.65 11.39
CA THR A 64 13.49 -11.25 11.35
C THR A 64 14.01 -11.04 9.92
N TYR A 65 15.21 -10.47 9.78
CA TYR A 65 15.87 -10.29 8.49
C TYR A 65 16.13 -11.63 7.81
N GLY A 66 16.05 -11.64 6.47
CA GLY A 66 16.35 -12.83 5.67
C GLY A 66 15.30 -13.94 5.73
N THR A 67 14.15 -13.74 6.40
CA THR A 67 13.12 -14.79 6.48
C THR A 67 12.24 -14.90 5.25
N GLY A 68 12.39 -14.01 4.26
CA GLY A 68 11.61 -14.03 3.01
C GLY A 68 10.28 -13.28 3.07
N LYS A 69 10.04 -12.41 4.07
CA LYS A 69 8.77 -11.66 4.25
C LYS A 69 8.40 -10.81 3.04
N SER A 70 9.36 -10.05 2.51
CA SER A 70 9.15 -9.18 1.35
C SER A 70 8.76 -10.00 0.12
N HIS A 71 9.45 -11.12 -0.11
CA HIS A 71 9.15 -12.04 -1.22
C HIS A 71 7.79 -12.70 -1.04
N ALA A 72 7.47 -13.21 0.15
CA ALA A 72 6.16 -13.77 0.50
C ALA A 72 5.03 -12.76 0.27
N SER A 73 5.22 -11.52 0.72
CA SER A 73 4.21 -10.47 0.60
C SER A 73 4.01 -10.03 -0.85
N ALA A 74 5.08 -10.04 -1.66
CA ALA A 74 4.98 -9.81 -3.09
C ALA A 74 4.27 -10.96 -3.81
N VAL A 75 4.55 -12.22 -3.49
CA VAL A 75 3.80 -13.37 -4.01
C VAL A 75 2.32 -13.22 -3.68
N ILE A 76 1.96 -12.81 -2.46
CA ILE A 76 0.56 -12.53 -2.10
C ILE A 76 -0.02 -11.43 -3.00
N ALA A 77 0.73 -10.35 -3.26
CA ALA A 77 0.28 -9.30 -4.17
C ALA A 77 -0.03 -9.89 -5.55
N HIS A 78 0.90 -10.64 -6.16
CA HIS A 78 0.69 -11.32 -7.45
C HIS A 78 -0.54 -12.24 -7.43
N LEU A 79 -0.67 -13.09 -6.42
CA LEU A 79 -1.81 -14.00 -6.27
C LEU A 79 -3.15 -13.25 -6.17
N LEU A 80 -3.17 -12.01 -5.68
CA LEU A 80 -4.35 -11.15 -5.59
C LEU A 80 -4.51 -10.18 -6.76
N SER A 81 -3.51 -9.99 -7.61
CA SER A 81 -3.53 -8.99 -8.68
C SER A 81 -3.52 -9.55 -10.08
N ASP A 82 -2.78 -10.61 -10.35
CA ASP A 82 -2.43 -10.98 -11.71
C ASP A 82 -3.52 -11.83 -12.36
N PRO A 83 -3.64 -11.81 -13.70
CA PRO A 83 -4.58 -12.68 -14.41
C PRO A 83 -4.42 -14.13 -13.95
N VAL A 84 -5.55 -14.81 -13.70
CA VAL A 84 -5.52 -16.18 -13.16
C VAL A 84 -4.70 -17.13 -14.03
N GLU A 85 -4.73 -16.94 -15.34
CA GLU A 85 -4.00 -17.76 -16.30
C GLU A 85 -2.46 -17.65 -16.15
N GLU A 86 -1.95 -16.49 -15.71
CA GLU A 86 -0.53 -16.30 -15.41
C GLU A 86 -0.13 -16.96 -14.07
N LEU A 87 -1.07 -17.04 -13.13
CA LEU A 87 -0.84 -17.66 -11.81
C LEU A 87 -0.88 -19.19 -11.85
N ARG A 88 -1.72 -19.77 -12.73
CA ARG A 88 -1.99 -21.21 -12.80
C ARG A 88 -0.73 -22.08 -12.84
N PRO A 89 0.28 -21.81 -13.69
CA PRO A 89 1.47 -22.66 -13.77
C PRO A 89 2.21 -22.80 -12.43
N TRP A 90 2.33 -21.70 -11.69
CA TRP A 90 2.99 -21.70 -10.38
C TRP A 90 2.11 -22.33 -9.31
N VAL A 91 0.83 -21.90 -9.22
CA VAL A 91 -0.11 -22.38 -8.19
C VAL A 91 -0.35 -23.89 -8.32
N ASP A 92 -0.59 -24.40 -9.53
CA ASP A 92 -0.87 -25.81 -9.74
C ASP A 92 0.36 -26.69 -9.51
N TYR A 93 1.58 -26.16 -9.72
CA TYR A 93 2.82 -26.86 -9.45
C TYR A 93 3.16 -26.91 -7.95
N GLU A 94 3.19 -25.75 -7.28
CA GLU A 94 3.56 -25.66 -5.85
C GLU A 94 2.50 -26.29 -4.94
N TYR A 95 1.22 -26.20 -5.32
CA TYR A 95 0.09 -26.76 -4.59
C TYR A 95 -0.51 -28.01 -5.24
N LYS A 96 0.33 -28.81 -5.93
CA LYS A 96 -0.11 -30.07 -6.57
C LYS A 96 -0.54 -31.16 -5.59
N ASP A 97 0.05 -31.18 -4.40
CA ASP A 97 -0.21 -32.21 -3.38
C ASP A 97 -1.69 -32.12 -2.91
N PRO A 98 -2.42 -33.25 -2.85
CA PRO A 98 -3.81 -33.28 -2.37
C PRO A 98 -4.04 -32.57 -1.03
N LYS A 99 -3.05 -32.54 -0.12
CA LYS A 99 -3.20 -31.84 1.18
C LYS A 99 -3.43 -30.33 1.02
N TYR A 100 -2.99 -29.73 -0.09
CA TYR A 100 -3.16 -28.31 -0.39
C TYR A 100 -4.37 -28.01 -1.29
N ALA A 101 -5.14 -29.02 -1.68
CA ALA A 101 -6.26 -28.85 -2.61
C ALA A 101 -7.28 -27.80 -2.14
N GLN A 102 -7.57 -27.75 -0.84
CA GLN A 102 -8.51 -26.78 -0.27
C GLN A 102 -8.00 -25.34 -0.37
N LEU A 103 -6.71 -25.10 -0.09
CA LEU A 103 -6.10 -23.77 -0.18
C LEU A 103 -6.08 -23.30 -1.63
N ARG A 104 -5.63 -24.16 -2.55
CA ARG A 104 -5.63 -23.91 -4.00
C ARG A 104 -7.03 -23.58 -4.55
N GLN A 105 -8.03 -24.39 -4.24
CA GLN A 105 -9.41 -24.13 -4.67
C GLN A 105 -9.97 -22.85 -4.05
N SER A 106 -9.62 -22.56 -2.79
CA SER A 106 -10.06 -21.32 -2.11
C SER A 106 -9.49 -20.08 -2.76
N LEU A 107 -8.23 -20.14 -3.23
CA LEU A 107 -7.61 -19.08 -4.01
C LEU A 107 -8.34 -18.89 -5.34
N TYR A 108 -8.53 -19.95 -6.14
CA TYR A 108 -9.21 -19.80 -7.43
C TYR A 108 -10.65 -19.27 -7.31
N ARG A 109 -11.42 -19.75 -6.33
CA ARG A 109 -12.77 -19.21 -6.05
C ARG A 109 -12.74 -17.74 -5.64
N LEU A 110 -11.73 -17.33 -4.88
CA LEU A 110 -11.55 -15.91 -4.56
C LEU A 110 -11.33 -15.11 -5.85
N ARG A 111 -10.46 -15.61 -6.74
CA ARG A 111 -10.11 -14.96 -8.01
C ARG A 111 -11.24 -14.91 -9.04
N GLU A 112 -12.25 -15.76 -8.93
CA GLU A 112 -13.48 -15.67 -9.73
C GLU A 112 -14.29 -14.40 -9.41
N THR A 113 -14.13 -13.85 -8.21
CA THR A 113 -14.98 -12.75 -7.70
C THR A 113 -14.20 -11.49 -7.34
N LYS A 114 -12.91 -11.62 -6.98
CA LYS A 114 -12.10 -10.53 -6.45
C LYS A 114 -10.73 -10.45 -7.10
N ARG A 115 -10.40 -9.25 -7.57
CA ARG A 115 -9.09 -8.86 -8.04
C ARG A 115 -8.67 -7.50 -7.51
N LEU A 116 -7.49 -7.42 -6.90
CA LEU A 116 -7.03 -6.23 -6.21
C LEU A 116 -5.86 -5.60 -6.96
N LEU A 117 -5.88 -4.28 -7.12
CA LEU A 117 -4.82 -3.54 -7.76
C LEU A 117 -3.64 -3.48 -6.79
N PRO A 118 -2.44 -3.99 -7.15
CA PRO A 118 -1.31 -4.00 -6.25
C PRO A 118 -0.66 -2.62 -6.24
N VAL A 119 -0.53 -2.04 -5.05
CA VAL A 119 0.17 -0.79 -4.81
C VAL A 119 1.36 -1.10 -3.92
N LYS A 120 2.58 -0.81 -4.39
CA LYS A 120 3.82 -1.19 -3.70
C LYS A 120 4.51 0.05 -3.16
N ILE A 121 4.64 0.14 -1.84
CA ILE A 121 5.33 1.20 -1.09
C ILE A 121 6.53 0.57 -0.37
N TYR A 122 7.68 1.24 -0.38
CA TYR A 122 8.90 0.73 0.25
C TYR A 122 9.48 1.79 1.19
N GLY A 123 9.69 1.43 2.46
CA GLY A 123 10.26 2.27 3.49
C GLY A 123 9.61 3.65 3.57
N THR A 124 10.43 4.68 3.70
CA THR A 124 10.05 6.10 3.60
C THR A 124 10.33 6.68 2.20
N ASP A 125 10.62 5.81 1.22
CA ASP A 125 11.41 6.10 0.02
C ASP A 125 10.59 6.69 -1.16
N TYR A 126 9.60 7.54 -0.86
CA TYR A 126 9.10 8.49 -1.84
C TYR A 126 9.09 9.90 -1.22
N ASN A 127 10.07 10.72 -1.59
CA ASN A 127 10.27 12.12 -1.17
C ASN A 127 10.31 12.36 0.35
N THR A 128 10.93 11.44 1.13
CA THR A 128 11.18 11.63 2.57
C THR A 128 9.92 12.08 3.27
N MET A 129 8.99 11.14 3.49
CA MET A 129 8.02 11.29 4.57
C MET A 129 8.81 11.87 5.76
N SER A 130 8.51 13.11 6.11
CA SER A 130 9.24 13.91 7.09
C SER A 130 8.37 14.18 8.31
N SER A 131 7.06 14.05 8.11
CA SER A 131 6.02 14.21 9.09
C SER A 131 4.89 13.20 8.83
N VAL A 132 4.04 12.97 9.83
CA VAL A 132 2.85 12.13 9.69
C VAL A 132 1.86 12.69 8.67
N SER A 133 1.80 14.02 8.50
CA SER A 133 0.96 14.67 7.50
C SER A 133 1.31 14.32 6.06
N ASP A 134 2.52 13.79 5.82
CA ASP A 134 2.94 13.34 4.49
C ASP A 134 2.31 11.99 4.09
N LEU A 135 1.71 11.26 5.04
CA LEU A 135 1.14 9.93 4.80
C LEU A 135 0.17 9.94 3.61
N ALA A 136 -0.76 10.90 3.58
CA ALA A 136 -1.76 10.98 2.53
C ALA A 136 -1.11 11.17 1.16
N LEU A 137 -0.12 12.06 1.06
CA LEU A 137 0.60 12.35 -0.17
C LEU A 137 1.40 11.14 -0.66
N VAL A 138 2.10 10.44 0.25
CA VAL A 138 2.87 9.24 -0.06
C VAL A 138 1.96 8.13 -0.60
N VAL A 139 0.83 7.86 0.07
CA VAL A 139 -0.10 6.81 -0.36
C VAL A 139 -0.80 7.21 -1.67
N GLN A 140 -1.34 8.42 -1.77
CA GLN A 140 -2.01 8.91 -2.99
C GLN A 140 -1.07 8.80 -4.19
N LYS A 141 0.19 9.21 -4.02
CA LYS A 141 1.17 9.07 -5.09
C LYS A 141 1.32 7.62 -5.53
N ASN A 142 1.67 6.72 -4.62
CA ASN A 142 1.94 5.32 -5.01
C ASN A 142 0.70 4.66 -5.63
N VAL A 143 -0.50 5.07 -5.24
CA VAL A 143 -1.75 4.66 -5.88
C VAL A 143 -1.83 5.21 -7.31
N VAL A 144 -1.55 6.49 -7.54
CA VAL A 144 -1.52 7.09 -8.89
C VAL A 144 -0.47 6.42 -9.78
N ASP A 145 0.75 6.21 -9.29
CA ASP A 145 1.82 5.52 -10.04
C ASP A 145 1.38 4.09 -10.42
N ALA A 146 0.67 3.39 -9.52
CA ALA A 146 0.12 2.07 -9.81
C ALA A 146 -1.00 2.14 -10.87
N LEU A 147 -1.91 3.10 -10.77
CA LEU A 147 -2.95 3.31 -11.77
C LEU A 147 -2.36 3.55 -13.16
N GLU A 148 -1.36 4.44 -13.26
CA GLU A 148 -0.64 4.71 -14.51
C GLU A 148 0.07 3.47 -15.05
N LYS A 149 0.78 2.72 -14.19
CA LYS A 149 1.47 1.48 -14.57
C LYS A 149 0.52 0.44 -15.17
N TYR A 150 -0.70 0.35 -14.66
CA TYR A 150 -1.72 -0.59 -15.14
C TYR A 150 -2.64 0.02 -16.21
N GLY A 151 -2.38 1.25 -16.67
CA GLY A 151 -3.17 1.93 -17.70
C GLY A 151 -4.60 2.23 -17.27
N LEU A 152 -4.80 2.52 -15.98
CA LEU A 152 -6.10 2.80 -15.38
C LEU A 152 -6.25 4.30 -15.12
N GLU A 153 -7.40 4.85 -15.51
CA GLU A 153 -7.76 6.25 -15.21
C GLU A 153 -8.90 6.28 -14.18
N VAL A 154 -8.71 7.04 -13.10
CA VAL A 154 -9.74 7.30 -12.08
C VAL A 154 -10.00 8.80 -11.99
N GLN A 155 -11.25 9.17 -11.75
CA GLN A 155 -11.68 10.58 -11.68
C GLN A 155 -11.76 11.07 -10.23
N VAL A 156 -10.75 10.75 -9.43
CA VAL A 156 -10.67 11.13 -8.00
C VAL A 156 -9.44 11.99 -7.80
N GLN A 157 -9.63 13.26 -7.44
CA GLN A 157 -8.52 14.20 -7.27
C GLN A 157 -7.70 13.86 -6.03
N THR A 158 -6.38 13.83 -6.19
CA THR A 158 -5.41 13.84 -5.08
C THR A 158 -5.39 15.19 -4.37
N ASP A 159 -4.71 15.26 -3.22
CA ASP A 159 -4.56 16.50 -2.49
C ASP A 159 -3.74 17.54 -3.29
N TYR A 160 -2.73 17.08 -4.05
CA TYR A 160 -1.98 17.92 -4.99
C TYR A 160 -2.90 18.50 -6.08
N GLU A 161 -3.71 17.67 -6.72
CA GLU A 161 -4.64 18.11 -7.77
C GLU A 161 -5.71 19.04 -7.23
N SER A 162 -6.19 18.79 -6.02
CA SER A 162 -7.17 19.62 -5.33
C SER A 162 -6.59 21.01 -5.03
N LEU A 163 -5.34 21.07 -4.57
CA LEU A 163 -4.62 22.32 -4.36
C LEU A 163 -4.35 23.06 -5.67
N ILE A 164 -3.90 22.36 -6.72
CA ILE A 164 -3.70 22.94 -8.06
C ILE A 164 -5.01 23.51 -8.60
N ALA A 165 -6.12 22.76 -8.48
CA ALA A 165 -7.44 23.21 -8.91
C ALA A 165 -7.90 24.46 -8.14
N ASN A 166 -7.61 24.53 -6.83
CA ASN A 166 -7.87 25.72 -6.02
C ASN A 166 -7.04 26.92 -6.50
N ILE A 167 -5.75 26.73 -6.77
CA ILE A 167 -4.86 27.78 -7.30
C ILE A 167 -5.37 28.32 -8.63
N ARG A 168 -5.67 27.42 -9.58
CA ARG A 168 -6.17 27.79 -10.91
C ARG A 168 -7.54 28.48 -10.89
N ARG A 169 -8.36 28.20 -9.87
CA ARG A 169 -9.67 28.84 -9.71
C ARG A 169 -9.57 30.29 -9.27
N SER A 170 -8.53 30.63 -8.48
CA SER A 170 -8.39 31.93 -7.84
C SER A 170 -6.95 32.47 -7.90
N PRO A 171 -6.36 32.66 -9.10
CA PRO A 171 -4.95 33.03 -9.24
C PRO A 171 -4.59 34.34 -8.54
N GLU A 172 -5.46 35.36 -8.59
CA GLU A 172 -5.22 36.67 -7.95
C GLU A 172 -5.17 36.58 -6.41
N VAL A 173 -6.00 35.71 -5.82
CA VAL A 173 -5.97 35.42 -4.38
C VAL A 173 -4.64 34.76 -4.03
N TRP A 174 -4.19 33.81 -4.84
CA TRP A 174 -2.92 33.13 -4.63
C TRP A 174 -1.71 34.01 -4.83
N SER A 175 -1.73 34.96 -5.77
CA SER A 175 -0.70 35.99 -5.89
C SER A 175 -0.57 36.77 -4.56
N THR A 176 -1.71 37.17 -3.99
CA THR A 176 -1.73 37.86 -2.69
C THR A 176 -1.19 36.97 -1.56
N ILE A 177 -1.58 35.69 -1.49
CA ILE A 177 -1.10 34.74 -0.48
C ILE A 177 0.41 34.56 -0.58
N ILE A 178 0.94 34.42 -1.79
CA ILE A 178 2.37 34.26 -2.07
C ILE A 178 3.13 35.50 -1.59
N ASP A 179 2.69 36.71 -1.95
CA ASP A 179 3.35 37.97 -1.59
C ASP A 179 3.45 38.18 -0.07
N HIS A 180 2.42 37.74 0.67
CA HIS A 180 2.38 37.89 2.13
C HIS A 180 3.07 36.74 2.88
N SER A 181 3.43 35.65 2.21
CA SER A 181 4.11 34.50 2.79
C SER A 181 5.58 34.48 2.37
N THR A 182 6.46 34.92 3.26
CA THR A 182 7.92 34.89 3.02
C THR A 182 8.43 33.46 2.78
N GLY A 183 7.81 32.47 3.41
CA GLY A 183 8.11 31.07 3.16
C GLY A 183 7.71 30.63 1.75
N LEU A 184 6.50 30.97 1.30
CA LEU A 184 6.03 30.51 -0.02
C LEU A 184 6.69 31.28 -1.18
N SER A 185 6.81 32.60 -1.07
CA SER A 185 7.44 33.45 -2.09
C SER A 185 8.92 33.12 -2.34
N SER A 186 9.62 32.53 -1.36
CA SER A 186 11.02 32.12 -1.54
C SER A 186 11.19 30.93 -2.50
N ILE A 187 10.13 30.17 -2.80
CA ILE A 187 10.17 28.99 -3.67
C ILE A 187 9.27 29.12 -4.90
N ALA A 188 8.17 29.86 -4.78
CA ALA A 188 7.23 30.11 -5.85
C ALA A 188 6.91 31.59 -5.90
N VAL A 189 7.42 32.28 -6.93
CA VAL A 189 7.22 33.73 -7.13
C VAL A 189 5.89 34.06 -7.81
N SER A 190 5.14 33.06 -8.26
CA SER A 190 3.84 33.22 -8.93
C SER A 190 2.96 31.98 -8.75
N PRO A 191 1.63 32.11 -8.92
CA PRO A 191 0.72 30.96 -8.92
C PRO A 191 1.11 29.89 -9.94
N ASP A 192 1.54 30.27 -11.14
CA ASP A 192 1.97 29.32 -12.18
C ASP A 192 3.21 28.53 -11.74
N LYS A 193 4.19 29.20 -11.10
CA LYS A 193 5.37 28.50 -10.59
C LYS A 193 5.01 27.54 -9.47
N LEU A 194 4.07 27.93 -8.61
CA LEU A 194 3.55 27.04 -7.56
C LEU A 194 2.87 25.81 -8.17
N VAL A 195 2.03 26.00 -9.19
CA VAL A 195 1.38 24.89 -9.91
C VAL A 195 2.42 23.94 -10.50
N GLU A 196 3.47 24.45 -11.14
CA GLU A 196 4.56 23.61 -11.69
C GLU A 196 5.23 22.76 -10.61
N LEU A 197 5.56 23.34 -9.45
CA LEU A 197 6.14 22.61 -8.32
C LEU A 197 5.20 21.52 -7.79
N LEU A 198 3.90 21.82 -7.68
CA LEU A 198 2.89 20.85 -7.21
C LEU A 198 2.64 19.74 -8.23
N GLN A 199 2.69 20.03 -9.54
CA GLN A 199 2.61 19.02 -10.60
C GLN A 199 3.82 18.07 -10.56
N ASN A 200 4.98 18.59 -10.18
CA ASN A 200 6.19 17.79 -9.90
C ASN A 200 6.17 17.15 -8.51
N GLN A 201 5.06 17.24 -7.77
CA GLN A 201 4.84 16.66 -6.45
C GLN A 201 5.90 17.09 -5.41
N ASP A 202 6.27 18.37 -5.44
CA ASP A 202 7.15 18.97 -4.44
C ASP A 202 6.42 19.09 -3.09
N ILE A 203 6.84 18.28 -2.11
CA ILE A 203 6.26 18.26 -0.75
C ILE A 203 6.54 19.57 -0.01
N THR A 204 7.68 20.21 -0.24
CA THR A 204 8.01 21.48 0.41
C THR A 204 7.06 22.56 -0.09
N ALA A 205 6.83 22.63 -1.40
CA ALA A 205 5.89 23.55 -2.00
C ALA A 205 4.46 23.33 -1.48
N TYR A 206 4.05 22.07 -1.36
CA TYR A 206 2.75 21.69 -0.80
C TYR A 206 2.58 22.23 0.62
N HIS A 207 3.51 21.93 1.54
CA HIS A 207 3.40 22.39 2.94
C HIS A 207 3.41 23.90 3.06
N ARG A 208 4.30 24.59 2.33
CA ARG A 208 4.35 26.05 2.37
C ARG A 208 3.06 26.68 1.85
N ALA A 209 2.42 26.07 0.85
CA ALA A 209 1.13 26.51 0.34
C ALA A 209 0.01 26.30 1.38
N ILE A 210 -0.03 25.12 2.01
CA ILE A 210 -1.00 24.81 3.08
C ILE A 210 -0.83 25.74 4.28
N ASP A 211 0.41 26.01 4.71
CA ASP A 211 0.69 26.91 5.83
C ASP A 211 0.33 28.36 5.49
N ALA A 212 0.60 28.81 4.27
CA ALA A 212 0.20 30.14 3.81
C ALA A 212 -1.34 30.30 3.78
N LEU A 213 -2.08 29.27 3.34
CA LEU A 213 -3.54 29.27 3.40
C LEU A 213 -4.07 29.34 4.84
N LYS A 214 -3.45 28.59 5.76
CA LYS A 214 -3.77 28.64 7.19
C LYS A 214 -3.53 30.02 7.78
N ALA A 215 -2.38 30.62 7.49
CA ALA A 215 -2.04 31.96 7.96
C ALA A 215 -3.00 33.03 7.40
N ALA A 216 -3.49 32.85 6.17
CA ALA A 216 -4.49 33.72 5.56
C ALA A 216 -5.93 33.48 6.08
N GLY A 217 -6.16 32.47 6.92
CA GLY A 217 -7.49 32.09 7.40
C GLY A 217 -8.39 31.44 6.33
N LEU A 218 -7.80 30.96 5.23
CA LEU A 218 -8.51 30.45 4.05
C LEU A 218 -8.50 28.91 3.95
N SER A 219 -8.04 28.19 4.98
CA SER A 219 -7.95 26.72 4.96
C SER A 219 -9.28 26.01 4.66
N ALA A 220 -10.41 26.60 5.06
CA ALA A 220 -11.73 26.02 4.81
C ALA A 220 -12.12 25.99 3.32
N THR A 221 -11.36 26.68 2.45
CA THR A 221 -11.57 26.68 1.00
C THR A 221 -10.93 25.50 0.29
N LEU A 222 -10.15 24.68 1.01
CA LEU A 222 -9.53 23.47 0.48
C LEU A 222 -10.25 22.23 1.03
N ASP A 223 -10.83 21.44 0.15
CA ASP A 223 -11.32 20.10 0.49
C ASP A 223 -10.12 19.14 0.44
N LEU A 224 -9.37 19.07 1.54
CA LEU A 224 -8.34 18.04 1.71
C LEU A 224 -9.04 16.73 2.04
N SER A 225 -8.88 15.76 1.15
CA SER A 225 -9.57 14.49 1.26
C SER A 225 -9.04 13.71 2.47
N ASN A 226 -9.93 13.17 3.29
CA ASN A 226 -9.53 12.16 4.27
C ASN A 226 -8.98 10.95 3.48
N LEU A 227 -7.72 10.57 3.71
CA LEU A 227 -7.05 9.51 2.95
C LEU A 227 -7.91 8.24 2.79
N GLY A 228 -8.56 7.80 3.86
CA GLY A 228 -9.42 6.62 3.78
C GLY A 228 -10.70 6.82 2.98
N LYS A 229 -11.26 8.04 2.96
CA LYS A 229 -12.38 8.38 2.04
C LYS A 229 -11.89 8.36 0.59
N TRP A 230 -10.74 8.98 0.32
CA TRP A 230 -10.14 9.02 -1.02
C TRP A 230 -9.86 7.61 -1.56
N LEU A 231 -9.28 6.71 -0.75
CA LEU A 231 -9.01 5.33 -1.15
C LEU A 231 -10.29 4.55 -1.47
N VAL A 232 -11.38 4.80 -0.74
CA VAL A 232 -12.69 4.19 -1.04
C VAL A 232 -13.27 4.74 -2.34
N GLU A 233 -13.12 6.03 -2.62
CA GLU A 233 -13.54 6.64 -3.90
C GLU A 233 -12.76 6.03 -5.08
N VAL A 234 -11.43 5.89 -4.94
CA VAL A 234 -10.60 5.21 -5.95
C VAL A 234 -11.05 3.77 -6.17
N GLN A 235 -11.29 3.02 -5.09
CA GLN A 235 -11.83 1.67 -5.18
C GLN A 235 -13.17 1.63 -5.95
N ASN A 236 -14.07 2.55 -5.66
CA ASN A 236 -15.39 2.58 -6.31
C ASN A 236 -15.25 2.86 -7.82
N GLU A 237 -14.34 3.76 -8.21
CA GLU A 237 -14.01 3.98 -9.62
C GLU A 237 -13.36 2.74 -10.27
N LEU A 238 -12.47 2.03 -9.56
CA LEU A 238 -11.89 0.77 -10.03
C LEU A 238 -12.96 -0.28 -10.30
N VAL A 239 -13.90 -0.47 -9.37
CA VAL A 239 -15.03 -1.41 -9.52
C VAL A 239 -15.90 -1.04 -10.71
N ALA A 240 -16.14 0.25 -10.94
CA ALA A 240 -17.01 0.72 -12.01
C ALA A 240 -16.37 0.62 -13.40
N ARG A 241 -15.04 0.71 -13.51
CA ARG A 241 -14.33 0.92 -14.79
C ARG A 241 -13.29 -0.12 -15.15
N SER A 242 -13.01 -1.07 -14.26
CA SER A 242 -11.92 -2.03 -14.44
C SER A 242 -12.29 -3.43 -13.95
N ALA A 243 -11.35 -4.38 -14.07
CA ALA A 243 -11.48 -5.71 -13.50
C ALA A 243 -11.07 -5.78 -12.02
N TYR A 244 -10.68 -4.65 -11.41
CA TYR A 244 -10.24 -4.58 -10.02
C TYR A 244 -11.38 -4.19 -9.09
N ASN A 245 -11.51 -4.88 -7.97
CA ASN A 245 -12.53 -4.66 -6.94
C ASN A 245 -12.05 -3.76 -5.79
N GLY A 246 -10.74 -3.48 -5.72
CA GLY A 246 -10.13 -2.64 -4.71
C GLY A 246 -8.62 -2.67 -4.75
N LEU A 247 -7.98 -2.18 -3.69
CA LEU A 247 -6.52 -1.97 -3.62
C LEU A 247 -5.86 -2.99 -2.68
N PHE A 248 -4.72 -3.55 -3.08
CA PHE A 248 -3.83 -4.26 -2.17
C PHE A 248 -2.55 -3.45 -1.99
N ILE A 249 -2.50 -2.67 -0.91
CA ILE A 249 -1.41 -1.72 -0.63
C ILE A 249 -0.35 -2.42 0.23
N LEU A 250 0.67 -2.94 -0.43
CA LEU A 250 1.83 -3.55 0.18
C LEU A 250 2.84 -2.48 0.58
N TRP A 251 3.10 -2.34 1.89
CA TRP A 251 4.11 -1.45 2.42
C TRP A 251 5.24 -2.26 3.06
N ASP A 252 6.34 -2.40 2.32
CA ASP A 252 7.54 -3.10 2.78
C ASP A 252 8.49 -2.16 3.52
N GLU A 253 9.35 -2.71 4.37
CA GLU A 253 10.20 -1.96 5.29
C GLU A 253 9.44 -0.95 6.17
N PHE A 254 8.24 -1.32 6.62
CA PHE A 254 7.42 -0.49 7.50
C PHE A 254 8.06 -0.28 8.89
N THR A 255 9.13 -1.02 9.21
CA THR A 255 9.96 -0.77 10.38
C THR A 255 10.54 0.62 10.39
N ASP A 256 11.00 1.13 9.25
CA ASP A 256 11.62 2.46 9.19
C ASP A 256 10.59 3.56 9.43
N VAL A 257 9.39 3.41 8.87
CA VAL A 257 8.24 4.29 9.12
C VAL A 257 7.89 4.31 10.62
N MET A 258 7.83 3.13 11.24
CA MET A 258 7.58 3.01 12.69
C MET A 258 8.67 3.63 13.55
N ASN A 259 9.93 3.50 13.16
CA ASN A 259 11.05 4.11 13.89
C ASN A 259 11.03 5.64 13.79
N SER A 260 10.62 6.19 12.64
CA SER A 260 10.56 7.64 12.40
C SER A 260 9.36 8.32 13.08
N PHE A 261 8.18 7.67 13.08
CA PHE A 261 6.92 8.33 13.47
C PHE A 261 6.19 7.67 14.64
N GLY A 262 6.54 6.42 14.98
CA GLY A 262 6.01 5.72 16.15
C GLY A 262 4.48 5.61 16.18
N VAL A 263 3.88 5.94 17.33
CA VAL A 263 2.43 5.80 17.55
C VAL A 263 1.60 6.73 16.65
N SER A 264 2.15 7.88 16.28
CA SER A 264 1.41 8.90 15.55
C SER A 264 0.99 8.44 14.16
N ILE A 265 1.88 7.76 13.43
CA ILE A 265 1.55 7.15 12.13
C ILE A 265 0.54 6.00 12.27
N LEU A 266 0.62 5.24 13.36
CA LEU A 266 -0.34 4.16 13.60
C LEU A 266 -1.75 4.69 13.80
N LYS A 267 -1.94 5.81 14.50
CA LYS A 267 -3.27 6.39 14.71
C LYS A 267 -3.94 6.78 13.40
N GLU A 268 -3.20 7.43 12.49
CA GLU A 268 -3.71 7.76 11.16
C GLU A 268 -4.04 6.51 10.34
N MET A 269 -3.12 5.53 10.32
CA MET A 269 -3.32 4.26 9.62
C MET A 269 -4.49 3.45 10.19
N GLN A 270 -4.77 3.54 11.49
CA GLN A 270 -5.93 2.90 12.12
C GLN A 270 -7.24 3.47 11.58
N GLY A 271 -7.33 4.80 11.39
CA GLY A 271 -8.53 5.43 10.81
C GLY A 271 -8.80 4.98 9.38
N VAL A 272 -7.76 4.72 8.59
CA VAL A 272 -7.92 4.15 7.24
C VAL A 272 -8.31 2.68 7.31
N ALA A 273 -7.63 1.89 8.16
CA ALA A 273 -7.94 0.47 8.31
C ALA A 273 -9.37 0.21 8.79
N GLU A 274 -9.93 1.05 9.66
CA GLU A 274 -11.34 0.98 10.06
C GLU A 274 -12.31 1.11 8.89
N LYS A 275 -12.03 2.03 7.95
CA LYS A 275 -12.85 2.16 6.74
C LYS A 275 -12.76 0.90 5.89
N PHE A 276 -11.57 0.34 5.76
CA PHE A 276 -11.34 -0.91 5.01
C PHE A 276 -12.02 -2.14 5.64
N MET A 277 -12.34 -2.12 6.93
CA MET A 277 -13.05 -3.22 7.59
C MET A 277 -14.54 -3.34 7.23
N ASN A 278 -15.14 -2.32 6.61
CA ASN A 278 -16.51 -2.42 6.13
C ASN A 278 -16.56 -3.41 4.95
N LEU A 279 -17.47 -4.39 5.00
CA LEU A 279 -17.56 -5.48 4.01
C LEU A 279 -17.82 -5.04 2.56
N GLU A 280 -18.31 -3.81 2.36
CA GLU A 280 -18.47 -3.20 1.04
C GLU A 280 -17.12 -2.79 0.42
N ASN A 281 -16.09 -2.60 1.25
CA ASN A 281 -14.75 -2.27 0.83
C ASN A 281 -13.93 -3.53 0.54
N ASN A 282 -13.02 -3.44 -0.42
CA ASN A 282 -12.13 -4.53 -0.82
C ASN A 282 -10.69 -4.01 -0.94
N SER A 283 -10.36 -3.00 -0.14
CA SER A 283 -9.03 -2.43 -0.09
C SER A 283 -8.36 -2.80 1.22
N PHE A 284 -7.07 -3.11 1.18
CA PHE A 284 -6.32 -3.60 2.32
C PHE A 284 -4.91 -3.03 2.34
N PHE A 285 -4.41 -2.75 3.54
CA PHE A 285 -2.98 -2.62 3.75
C PHE A 285 -2.36 -3.97 4.05
N CYS A 286 -1.13 -4.18 3.58
CA CYS A 286 -0.24 -5.24 4.01
C CYS A 286 1.07 -4.61 4.46
N LEU A 287 1.22 -4.46 5.78
CA LEU A 287 2.41 -3.87 6.40
C LEU A 287 3.44 -4.96 6.66
N VAL A 288 4.67 -4.78 6.18
CA VAL A 288 5.77 -5.73 6.41
C VAL A 288 6.82 -5.06 7.27
N SER A 289 7.15 -5.69 8.41
CA SER A 289 8.11 -5.11 9.35
C SER A 289 8.94 -6.16 10.07
N HIS A 290 10.03 -5.71 10.68
CA HIS A 290 10.75 -6.43 11.72
C HIS A 290 10.00 -6.38 13.06
N PRO A 291 10.28 -7.33 13.98
CA PRO A 291 9.76 -7.28 15.34
C PRO A 291 10.15 -6.00 16.09
N SER A 292 11.29 -5.39 15.73
CA SER A 292 11.76 -4.13 16.32
C SER A 292 10.80 -2.95 16.11
N ALA A 293 9.94 -2.99 15.08
CA ALA A 293 8.92 -1.97 14.85
C ALA A 293 7.95 -1.80 16.04
N PHE A 294 7.84 -2.83 16.87
CA PHE A 294 6.97 -2.83 18.05
C PHE A 294 7.70 -2.35 19.32
N ASN A 295 9.01 -2.11 19.28
CA ASN A 295 9.79 -1.69 20.45
C ASN A 295 9.43 -0.26 20.90
N THR A 296 8.94 0.57 19.98
CA THR A 296 8.63 1.98 20.21
C THR A 296 7.17 2.21 20.64
N ILE A 297 6.37 1.15 20.77
CA ILE A 297 4.95 1.23 21.10
C ILE A 297 4.61 0.33 22.29
N SER A 298 3.67 0.80 23.12
CA SER A 298 3.26 0.10 24.32
C SER A 298 2.44 -1.16 24.01
N PRO A 299 2.41 -2.16 24.91
CA PRO A 299 1.56 -3.34 24.74
C PRO A 299 0.06 -3.03 24.55
N GLU A 300 -0.41 -1.91 25.10
CA GLU A 300 -1.79 -1.47 24.94
C GLU A 300 -2.05 -0.94 23.52
N GLU A 301 -1.17 -0.10 22.99
CA GLU A 301 -1.24 0.41 21.61
C GLU A 301 -1.12 -0.73 20.60
N VAL A 302 -0.24 -1.68 20.87
CA VAL A 302 -0.13 -2.93 20.10
C VAL A 302 -1.48 -3.66 20.07
N LYS A 303 -2.14 -3.82 21.23
CA LYS A 303 -3.43 -4.49 21.34
C LYS A 303 -4.56 -3.73 20.62
N GLN A 304 -4.49 -2.40 20.59
CA GLN A 304 -5.45 -1.60 19.82
C GLN A 304 -5.35 -1.88 18.30
N THR A 305 -4.18 -2.27 17.79
CA THR A 305 -4.05 -2.64 16.36
C THR A 305 -4.65 -4.01 16.03
N ASP A 306 -4.82 -4.93 17.00
CA ASP A 306 -5.42 -6.27 16.78
C ASP A 306 -6.86 -6.24 16.27
N GLY A 307 -7.59 -5.18 16.63
CA GLY A 307 -8.94 -4.98 16.14
C GLY A 307 -8.99 -4.72 14.63
N ARG A 308 -7.88 -4.31 14.01
CA ARG A 308 -7.85 -3.75 12.64
C ARG A 308 -6.88 -4.48 11.71
N TYR A 309 -5.95 -5.25 12.27
CA TYR A 309 -4.92 -5.97 11.52
C TYR A 309 -4.82 -7.44 11.95
N HIS A 310 -4.72 -8.32 10.96
CA HIS A 310 -4.21 -9.69 11.14
C HIS A 310 -2.70 -9.63 11.32
N ARG A 311 -2.23 -9.76 12.55
CA ARG A 311 -0.79 -9.83 12.85
C ARG A 311 -0.28 -11.26 12.64
N MET A 312 0.65 -11.42 11.71
CA MET A 312 1.14 -12.71 11.25
C MET A 312 2.67 -12.78 11.38
N LYS A 313 3.14 -13.68 12.24
CA LYS A 313 4.58 -13.90 12.43
C LYS A 313 5.15 -14.69 11.25
N TYR A 314 6.29 -14.23 10.75
CA TYR A 314 6.99 -14.82 9.60
C TYR A 314 8.49 -15.00 9.87
N ASN A 315 8.81 -16.07 10.59
CA ASN A 315 10.16 -16.47 10.98
C ASN A 315 10.57 -17.76 10.27
N MET A 316 11.83 -17.84 9.81
CA MET A 316 12.40 -19.14 9.44
C MET A 316 12.53 -19.99 10.71
N GLU A 317 11.78 -21.08 10.76
CA GLU A 317 11.99 -22.20 11.68
C GLU A 317 12.91 -23.25 11.03
#